data_AF-A0A9D6HSH9-F1
#
_entry.id   AF-A0A9D6HSH9-F1
#
_cell.length_a   1.000
_cell.length_b   1.000
_cell.length_c   1.000
_cell.angle_alpha   90.00
_cell.angle_beta   90.00
_cell.angle_gamma   90.00
#
_symmetry.space_group_name_H-M   'P 1'
#
loop_
_entity.id
_entity.type
_entity.pdbx_description
1 polymer ?
#
loop_
_entity_poly.entity_id
_entity_poly.type
_entity_poly.pdbx_seq_one_letter_code
_entity_poly.pdbx_strand_id
1 'polypeptide(L)'
;FNVLEYFISTHGARKGTTDTALKTAAAGYLTRRLVDVAQDVVVRENDCGDNEGLIKYKTDCEEINLPLGERMWGRVALDELKNDAGETVIKKGDLINREQAAKIDEFGIKQFKVRSVMRCKSIKGICQKCFGYDLGSNDLVQMGSAVGIVTAQAIGEPGTQLTMRTFHVGGVAGASDITQGLPRVEEVFEVRSPKGEAVISEYDGVVESIVSHGAEKIIKINMESTKGAKGDKKGEKGDKNEIREYSVPVGVGFFVEKGDLVAKGVQLTEGNLNLQNLFELAGSEAVERYIIKEVETIYVTQGASINEKYLEVIVRQMFSRVRIIDPGDTNLLPGEISEKWTVWEENEKVSKGGEKEERGKKGEKGKKGKPATFEQLLLGITKVSLTTDSFLSAASFQETARSLINAAIEAKEDRLRGLKENVIVGRLIPAGTGNRV
;
A
#
# COMPACT_ATOMS: atom_id res chain seq x y z
N PHE A 1 -26.14 11.95 42.47
CA PHE A 1 -24.76 11.56 42.77
C PHE A 1 -24.64 11.00 44.17
N ASN A 2 -25.12 9.76 44.34
CA ASN A 2 -24.88 8.94 45.53
C ASN A 2 -23.45 8.37 45.49
N VAL A 3 -22.88 7.99 46.65
CA VAL A 3 -21.56 7.36 46.77
C VAL A 3 -21.44 6.11 45.88
N LEU A 4 -22.52 5.34 45.74
CA LEU A 4 -22.56 4.16 44.86
C LEU A 4 -22.39 4.54 43.38
N GLU A 5 -23.02 5.62 42.92
CA GLU A 5 -22.90 6.10 41.53
C GLU A 5 -21.47 6.59 41.26
N TYR A 6 -20.84 7.25 42.23
CA TYR A 6 -19.42 7.62 42.16
C TYR A 6 -18.53 6.38 42.07
N PHE A 7 -18.76 5.35 42.90
CA PHE A 7 -17.99 4.11 42.86
C PHE A 7 -18.16 3.32 41.55
N ILE A 8 -19.34 3.34 40.93
CA ILE A 8 -19.53 2.74 39.60
C ILE A 8 -18.75 3.53 38.55
N SER A 9 -18.78 4.86 38.62
CA SER A 9 -18.06 5.73 37.67
C SER A 9 -16.53 5.55 37.71
N THR A 10 -15.97 5.21 38.89
CA THR A 10 -14.51 5.02 39.03
C THR A 10 -13.98 3.84 38.24
N HIS A 11 -14.80 2.81 37.98
CA HIS A 11 -14.41 1.67 37.15
C HIS A 11 -14.19 2.09 35.69
N GLY A 12 -15.12 2.89 35.15
CA GLY A 12 -14.99 3.46 33.81
C GLY A 12 -13.78 4.40 33.69
N ALA A 13 -13.59 5.29 34.67
CA ALA A 13 -12.46 6.22 34.70
C ALA A 13 -11.11 5.50 34.82
N ARG A 14 -11.02 4.45 35.64
CA ARG A 14 -9.79 3.64 35.79
C ARG A 14 -9.46 2.85 34.53
N LYS A 15 -10.47 2.29 33.86
CA LYS A 15 -10.28 1.62 32.57
C LYS A 15 -9.79 2.62 31.52
N GLY A 16 -10.43 3.78 31.40
CA GLY A 16 -10.04 4.82 30.44
C GLY A 16 -8.60 5.29 30.63
N THR A 17 -8.19 5.57 31.86
CA THR A 17 -6.81 6.01 32.16
C THR A 17 -5.78 4.92 31.90
N THR A 18 -6.08 3.67 32.24
CA THR A 18 -5.19 2.52 31.99
C THR A 18 -5.05 2.25 30.49
N ASP A 19 -6.16 2.24 29.74
CA ASP A 19 -6.15 2.04 28.29
C ASP A 19 -5.38 3.17 27.59
N THR A 20 -5.58 4.41 28.00
CA THR A 20 -4.84 5.56 27.45
C THR A 20 -3.34 5.39 27.65
N ALA A 21 -2.90 5.02 28.86
CA ALA A 21 -1.49 4.84 29.17
C ALA A 21 -0.85 3.68 28.35
N LEU A 22 -1.55 2.55 28.20
CA LEU A 22 -1.03 1.38 27.48
C LEU A 22 -1.07 1.58 25.95
N LYS A 23 -2.16 2.11 25.41
CA LYS A 23 -2.35 2.24 23.95
C LYS A 23 -1.51 3.35 23.33
N THR A 24 -1.20 4.40 24.08
CA THR A 24 -0.28 5.47 23.61
C THR A 24 1.10 4.91 23.24
N ALA A 25 1.61 3.95 24.01
CA ALA A 25 2.88 3.29 23.71
C ALA A 25 2.84 2.51 22.39
N ALA A 26 1.73 1.82 22.11
CA ALA A 26 1.53 1.09 20.85
C ALA A 26 1.50 2.04 19.64
N ALA A 27 0.79 3.16 19.73
CA ALA A 27 0.74 4.16 18.67
C ALA A 27 2.11 4.81 18.39
N GLY A 28 2.85 5.16 19.46
CA GLY A 28 4.22 5.65 19.33
C GLY A 28 5.14 4.62 18.68
N TYR A 29 4.96 3.34 19.01
CA TYR A 29 5.71 2.24 18.41
C TYR A 29 5.36 2.02 16.92
N LEU A 30 4.09 2.15 16.52
CA LEU A 30 3.70 2.18 15.10
C LEU A 30 4.38 3.34 14.37
N THR A 31 4.35 4.54 14.95
CA THR A 31 5.00 5.72 14.36
C THR A 31 6.49 5.48 14.12
N ARG A 32 7.18 4.87 15.08
CA ARG A 32 8.58 4.47 14.93
C ARG A 32 8.77 3.52 13.73
N ARG A 33 7.97 2.45 13.63
CA ARG A 33 8.02 1.51 12.50
C ARG A 33 7.76 2.16 11.15
N LEU A 34 6.82 3.11 11.09
CA LEU A 34 6.53 3.86 9.87
C LEU A 34 7.73 4.73 9.46
N VAL A 35 8.40 5.38 10.41
CA VAL A 35 9.66 6.12 10.15
C VAL A 35 10.73 5.17 9.62
N ASP A 36 10.87 3.99 10.21
CA ASP A 36 11.90 3.02 9.82
C ASP A 36 11.74 2.53 8.38
N VAL A 37 10.49 2.37 7.92
CA VAL A 37 10.18 2.01 6.53
C VAL A 37 10.29 3.19 5.56
N ALA A 38 9.83 4.37 5.97
CA ALA A 38 9.65 5.48 5.05
C ALA A 38 10.85 6.43 4.96
N GLN A 39 11.80 6.38 5.89
CA GLN A 39 12.90 7.36 6.00
C GLN A 39 13.69 7.59 4.69
N ASP A 40 13.87 6.57 3.86
CA ASP A 40 14.68 6.68 2.63
C ASP A 40 13.89 7.25 1.46
N VAL A 41 12.60 7.54 1.67
CA VAL A 41 11.73 8.20 0.69
C VAL A 41 11.95 9.71 0.73
N VAL A 42 12.83 10.16 -0.15
CA VAL A 42 13.17 11.57 -0.39
C VAL A 42 12.79 11.95 -1.83
N VAL A 43 12.42 13.20 -2.06
CA VAL A 43 12.21 13.72 -3.43
C VAL A 43 13.56 13.92 -4.11
N ARG A 44 13.88 13.13 -5.14
CA ARG A 44 15.20 13.14 -5.80
C ARG A 44 15.21 13.59 -7.25
N GLU A 45 14.05 13.60 -7.90
CA GLU A 45 13.93 13.93 -9.33
C GLU A 45 12.72 14.84 -9.56
N ASN A 46 12.74 15.66 -10.61
CA ASN A 46 11.58 16.50 -10.94
C ASN A 46 10.44 15.66 -11.55
N ASP A 47 10.77 14.79 -12.51
CA ASP A 47 9.81 14.00 -13.27
C ASP A 47 10.40 12.64 -13.67
N CYS A 48 9.76 11.55 -13.23
CA CYS A 48 10.15 10.19 -13.62
C CYS A 48 9.58 9.74 -14.97
N GLY A 49 8.77 10.57 -15.64
CA GLY A 49 8.17 10.27 -16.95
C GLY A 49 6.98 9.30 -16.89
N ASP A 50 6.38 9.07 -15.71
CA ASP A 50 5.27 8.14 -15.57
C ASP A 50 3.99 8.61 -16.31
N ASN A 51 3.36 7.67 -17.02
CA ASN A 51 2.08 7.84 -17.73
C ASN A 51 1.03 6.79 -17.30
N GLU A 52 1.41 5.85 -16.42
CA GLU A 52 0.52 4.80 -15.93
C GLU A 52 -0.39 5.33 -14.84
N GLY A 53 0.12 6.10 -13.88
CA GLY A 53 -0.65 6.73 -12.81
C GLY A 53 -1.61 5.80 -12.08
N LEU A 54 -2.62 6.37 -11.44
CA LEU A 54 -3.65 5.62 -10.75
C LEU A 54 -5.02 6.26 -11.00
N ILE A 55 -6.04 5.41 -11.17
CA ILE A 55 -7.41 5.82 -11.40
C ILE A 55 -8.11 5.95 -10.04
N LYS A 56 -8.64 7.14 -9.75
CA LYS A 56 -9.49 7.36 -8.57
C LYS A 56 -10.95 7.23 -8.98
N TYR A 57 -11.70 6.41 -8.26
CA TYR A 57 -13.11 6.14 -8.53
C TYR A 57 -14.01 6.91 -7.56
N LYS A 58 -15.13 7.43 -8.07
CA LYS A 58 -16.14 8.10 -7.25
C LYS A 58 -16.80 7.14 -6.25
N THR A 59 -16.95 5.86 -6.59
CA THR A 59 -17.55 4.84 -5.71
C THR A 59 -16.79 4.70 -4.38
N ASP A 60 -15.46 4.77 -4.40
CA ASP A 60 -14.65 4.73 -3.18
C ASP A 60 -14.85 5.97 -2.31
N CYS A 61 -15.18 7.09 -2.95
CA CYS A 61 -15.39 8.37 -2.29
C CYS A 61 -16.75 8.41 -1.59
N GLU A 62 -17.78 7.82 -2.21
CA GLU A 62 -19.14 7.70 -1.65
C GLU A 62 -19.18 6.88 -0.36
N GLU A 63 -18.38 5.81 -0.28
CA GLU A 63 -18.30 4.97 0.92
C GLU A 63 -17.64 5.69 2.11
N ILE A 64 -16.68 6.57 1.86
CA ILE A 64 -15.95 7.34 2.89
C ILE A 64 -16.62 8.70 3.15
N ASN A 65 -17.65 9.05 2.36
CA ASN A 65 -18.33 10.34 2.39
C ASN A 65 -17.38 11.54 2.17
N LEU A 66 -16.42 11.38 1.26
CA LEU A 66 -15.49 12.44 0.84
C LEU A 66 -15.75 12.81 -0.63
N PRO A 67 -15.62 14.08 -1.03
CA PRO A 67 -15.72 14.46 -2.43
C PRO A 67 -14.49 14.00 -3.22
N LEU A 68 -14.68 13.72 -4.52
CA LEU A 68 -13.60 13.26 -5.39
C LEU A 68 -12.53 14.35 -5.55
N GLY A 69 -12.93 15.61 -5.68
CA GLY A 69 -12.04 16.76 -5.82
C GLY A 69 -11.03 16.89 -4.67
N GLU A 70 -11.42 16.61 -3.43
CA GLU A 70 -10.53 16.69 -2.27
C GLU A 70 -9.41 15.64 -2.32
N ARG A 71 -9.68 14.42 -2.82
CA ARG A 71 -8.64 13.39 -3.03
C ARG A 71 -7.66 13.76 -4.14
N MET A 72 -8.12 14.56 -5.10
CA MET A 72 -7.38 14.94 -6.31
C MET A 72 -6.58 16.22 -6.11
N TRP A 73 -6.96 17.03 -5.13
CA TRP A 73 -6.29 18.27 -4.80
C TRP A 73 -4.79 18.07 -4.54
N GLY A 74 -3.98 18.89 -5.20
CA GLY A 74 -2.53 18.88 -5.07
C GLY A 74 -1.85 17.66 -5.70
N ARG A 75 -2.51 16.96 -6.62
CA ARG A 75 -1.92 15.92 -7.48
C ARG A 75 -1.77 16.42 -8.91
N VAL A 76 -0.91 15.75 -9.68
CA VAL A 76 -0.72 16.04 -11.11
C VAL A 76 -1.67 15.20 -11.95
N ALA A 77 -2.47 15.84 -12.80
CA ALA A 77 -3.44 15.20 -13.66
C ALA A 77 -2.77 14.45 -14.83
N LEU A 78 -3.27 13.25 -15.16
CA LEU A 78 -2.91 12.54 -16.40
C LEU A 78 -4.03 12.58 -17.44
N ASP A 79 -5.27 12.69 -16.99
CA ASP A 79 -6.42 12.94 -17.84
C ASP A 79 -6.68 14.44 -18.02
N GLU A 80 -7.30 14.78 -19.15
CA GLU A 80 -7.79 16.13 -19.41
C GLU A 80 -9.25 16.25 -19.00
N LEU A 81 -9.61 17.35 -18.35
CA LEU A 81 -11.01 17.69 -18.08
C LEU A 81 -11.45 18.83 -19.00
N LYS A 82 -12.54 18.62 -19.74
CA LYS A 82 -13.17 19.65 -20.59
C LYS A 82 -14.57 19.94 -20.07
N ASN A 83 -14.95 21.22 -20.08
CA ASN A 83 -16.32 21.66 -19.83
C ASN A 83 -17.25 21.21 -20.96
N ASP A 84 -18.56 21.25 -20.71
CA ASP A 84 -19.61 21.05 -21.72
C ASP A 84 -19.49 22.04 -22.91
N ALA A 85 -18.85 23.19 -22.68
CA ALA A 85 -18.54 24.19 -23.71
C ALA A 85 -17.27 23.89 -24.54
N GLY A 86 -16.55 22.80 -24.24
CA GLY A 86 -15.32 22.39 -24.93
C GLY A 86 -14.02 23.05 -24.42
N GLU A 87 -14.10 23.93 -23.43
CA GLU A 87 -12.93 24.54 -22.79
C GLU A 87 -12.24 23.58 -21.82
N THR A 88 -10.91 23.45 -21.92
CA THR A 88 -10.11 22.58 -21.04
C THR A 88 -9.93 23.23 -19.66
N VAL A 89 -10.50 22.62 -18.62
CA VAL A 89 -10.37 23.05 -17.21
C VAL A 89 -9.06 22.59 -16.60
N ILE A 90 -8.66 21.35 -16.92
CA ILE A 90 -7.43 20.72 -16.42
C ILE A 90 -6.71 20.13 -17.63
N LYS A 91 -5.49 20.59 -17.90
CA LYS A 91 -4.66 20.00 -18.94
C LYS A 91 -3.88 18.82 -18.37
N LYS A 92 -3.48 17.92 -19.26
CA LYS A 92 -2.60 16.82 -18.91
C LYS A 92 -1.26 17.34 -18.39
N GLY A 93 -0.87 16.91 -17.21
CA GLY A 93 0.36 17.31 -16.53
C GLY A 93 0.23 18.56 -15.66
N ASP A 94 -0.95 19.18 -15.60
CA ASP A 94 -1.22 20.29 -14.70
C ASP A 94 -1.41 19.79 -13.26
N LEU A 95 -1.05 20.66 -12.31
CA LEU A 95 -1.23 20.44 -10.88
C LEU A 95 -2.63 20.92 -10.48
N ILE A 96 -3.40 20.05 -9.83
CA ILE A 96 -4.81 20.30 -9.53
C ILE A 96 -4.93 21.25 -8.34
N ASN A 97 -5.39 22.47 -8.62
CA ASN A 97 -5.67 23.51 -7.61
C ASN A 97 -7.04 23.29 -6.95
N ARG A 98 -7.32 24.00 -5.84
CA ARG A 98 -8.63 23.91 -5.15
C ARG A 98 -9.81 24.29 -6.03
N GLU A 99 -9.65 25.29 -6.91
CA GLU A 99 -10.69 25.69 -7.86
C GLU A 99 -10.97 24.62 -8.92
N GLN A 100 -9.92 23.94 -9.39
CA GLN A 100 -10.06 22.83 -10.34
C GLN A 100 -10.67 21.59 -9.67
N ALA A 101 -10.32 21.34 -8.41
CA ALA A 101 -10.92 20.29 -7.59
C ALA A 101 -12.43 20.51 -7.40
N ALA A 102 -12.88 21.72 -7.07
CA ALA A 102 -14.31 22.03 -6.94
C ALA A 102 -15.07 21.78 -8.26
N LYS A 103 -14.47 22.15 -9.40
CA LYS A 103 -15.05 21.85 -10.73
C LYS A 103 -15.18 20.35 -10.99
N ILE A 104 -14.20 19.53 -10.58
CA ILE A 104 -14.29 18.06 -10.71
C ILE A 104 -15.55 17.53 -9.99
N ASP A 105 -15.85 18.06 -8.81
CA ASP A 105 -17.02 17.66 -8.03
C ASP A 105 -18.33 18.14 -8.69
N GLU A 106 -18.36 19.37 -9.21
CA GLU A 106 -19.51 19.93 -9.96
C GLU A 106 -19.85 19.10 -11.21
N PHE A 107 -18.83 18.66 -11.98
CA PHE A 107 -19.04 17.82 -13.16
C PHE A 107 -19.45 16.38 -12.84
N GLY A 108 -19.29 15.93 -11.59
CA GLY A 108 -19.74 14.61 -11.15
C GLY A 108 -19.06 13.44 -11.87
N ILE A 109 -17.77 13.56 -12.19
CA ILE A 109 -17.00 12.55 -12.95
C ILE A 109 -16.96 11.22 -12.20
N LYS A 110 -17.09 10.09 -12.92
CA LYS A 110 -17.04 8.74 -12.33
C LYS A 110 -15.63 8.28 -11.93
N GLN A 111 -14.65 8.61 -12.75
CA GLN A 111 -13.25 8.23 -12.53
C GLN A 111 -12.31 9.28 -13.11
N PHE A 112 -11.15 9.47 -12.49
CA PHE A 112 -10.14 10.41 -13.00
C PHE A 112 -8.74 9.90 -12.71
N LYS A 113 -7.86 9.99 -13.71
CA LYS A 113 -6.48 9.50 -13.62
C LYS A 113 -5.50 10.57 -13.18
N VAL A 114 -4.74 10.27 -12.13
CA VAL A 114 -3.67 11.12 -11.58
C VAL A 114 -2.36 10.38 -11.48
N ARG A 115 -1.26 11.14 -11.42
CA ARG A 115 0.00 10.57 -10.96
C ARG A 115 -0.09 10.18 -9.48
N SER A 116 0.57 9.08 -9.16
CA SER A 116 0.64 8.53 -7.81
C SER A 116 2.09 8.20 -7.47
N VAL A 117 2.39 8.24 -6.18
CA VAL A 117 3.68 7.82 -5.65
C VAL A 117 3.91 6.32 -5.87
N MET A 118 2.86 5.49 -5.88
CA MET A 118 3.00 4.03 -6.03
C MET A 118 3.54 3.61 -7.41
N ARG A 119 3.23 4.38 -8.46
CA ARG A 119 3.68 4.12 -9.84
C ARG A 119 4.91 4.94 -10.26
N CYS A 120 5.46 5.75 -9.35
CA CYS A 120 6.63 6.57 -9.65
C CYS A 120 7.84 5.70 -10.03
N LYS A 121 8.43 5.98 -11.20
CA LYS A 121 9.55 5.21 -11.79
C LYS A 121 10.94 5.66 -11.30
N SER A 122 11.00 6.66 -10.42
CA SER A 122 12.25 7.11 -9.79
C SER A 122 12.92 5.96 -9.05
N ILE A 123 14.20 5.73 -9.33
CA ILE A 123 14.96 4.57 -8.82
C ILE A 123 15.18 4.69 -7.30
N LYS A 124 15.54 5.88 -6.81
CA LYS A 124 15.80 6.15 -5.39
C LYS A 124 14.92 7.31 -4.95
N GLY A 125 14.04 7.04 -3.99
CA GLY A 125 13.03 8.02 -3.56
C GLY A 125 11.90 8.17 -4.56
N ILE A 126 11.40 9.40 -4.72
CA ILE A 126 10.25 9.73 -5.56
C ILE A 126 10.50 11.01 -6.35
N CYS A 127 9.72 11.24 -7.41
CA CYS A 127 9.78 12.48 -8.17
C CYS A 127 8.75 13.53 -7.69
N GLN A 128 9.05 14.82 -7.90
CA GLN A 128 8.16 15.93 -7.52
C GLN A 128 6.77 15.77 -8.11
N LYS A 129 6.66 15.48 -9.42
CA LYS A 129 5.35 15.38 -10.09
C LYS A 129 4.48 14.20 -9.65
N CYS A 130 5.07 13.11 -9.16
CA CYS A 130 4.28 11.98 -8.64
C CYS A 130 3.76 12.23 -7.22
N PHE A 131 4.44 13.06 -6.44
CA PHE A 131 3.99 13.47 -5.10
C PHE A 131 3.03 14.67 -5.15
N GLY A 132 3.32 15.63 -6.03
CA GLY A 132 2.55 16.86 -6.19
C GLY A 132 2.84 17.88 -5.08
N TYR A 133 1.77 18.44 -4.51
CA TYR A 133 1.89 19.44 -3.45
C TYR A 133 2.40 18.87 -2.13
N ASP A 134 3.28 19.65 -1.52
CA ASP A 134 3.49 19.61 -0.08
C ASP A 134 2.32 20.32 0.61
N LEU A 135 1.59 19.58 1.43
CA LEU A 135 0.38 20.06 2.10
C LEU A 135 0.69 21.08 3.20
N GLY A 136 1.93 21.12 3.71
CA GLY A 136 2.35 22.10 4.70
C GLY A 136 2.56 23.49 4.10
N SER A 137 3.19 23.55 2.91
CA SER A 137 3.48 24.80 2.21
C SER A 137 2.43 25.22 1.17
N ASN A 138 1.53 24.29 0.78
CA ASN A 138 0.58 24.47 -0.34
C ASN A 138 1.26 24.80 -1.68
N ASP A 139 2.50 24.36 -1.86
CA ASP A 139 3.25 24.51 -3.11
C ASP A 139 3.82 23.16 -3.55
N LEU A 140 4.36 23.09 -4.76
CA LEU A 140 5.00 21.88 -5.27
C LEU A 140 6.14 21.46 -4.34
N VAL A 141 6.19 20.17 -4.02
CA VAL A 141 7.20 19.66 -3.09
C VAL A 141 8.61 19.96 -3.57
N GLN A 142 9.45 20.46 -2.67
CA GLN A 142 10.82 20.83 -3.01
C GLN A 142 11.73 19.61 -3.21
N MET A 143 12.77 19.78 -4.02
CA MET A 143 13.82 18.79 -4.20
C MET A 143 14.57 18.57 -2.89
N GLY A 144 14.82 17.31 -2.53
CA GLY A 144 15.44 16.93 -1.27
C GLY A 144 14.49 16.86 -0.08
N SER A 145 13.19 17.14 -0.23
CA SER A 145 12.23 17.01 0.86
C SER A 145 12.12 15.57 1.35
N ALA A 146 12.25 15.37 2.67
CA ALA A 146 12.13 14.08 3.36
C ALA A 146 10.66 13.69 3.56
N VAL A 147 9.93 13.52 2.45
CA VAL A 147 8.50 13.21 2.43
C VAL A 147 8.13 11.92 3.18
N GLY A 148 9.04 10.96 3.29
CA GLY A 148 8.83 9.75 4.06
C GLY A 148 8.72 9.99 5.58
N ILE A 149 9.54 10.89 6.12
CA ILE A 149 9.46 11.29 7.54
C ILE A 149 8.15 12.03 7.80
N VAL A 150 7.80 12.97 6.91
CA VAL A 150 6.53 13.71 6.98
C VAL A 150 5.35 12.74 6.91
N THR A 151 5.40 11.75 6.02
CA THR A 151 4.40 10.68 5.90
C THR A 151 4.22 9.91 7.20
N ALA A 152 5.32 9.43 7.78
CA ALA A 152 5.25 8.63 9.01
C ALA A 152 4.65 9.42 10.17
N GLN A 153 4.97 10.72 10.28
CA GLN A 153 4.40 11.62 11.28
C GLN A 153 2.91 11.90 11.00
N ALA A 154 2.55 12.19 9.75
CA ALA A 154 1.17 12.47 9.34
C ALA A 154 0.20 11.29 9.58
N ILE A 155 0.71 10.06 9.65
CA ILE A 155 -0.05 8.87 10.00
C ILE A 155 0.01 8.59 11.51
N GLY A 156 1.21 8.69 12.09
CA GLY A 156 1.48 8.31 13.47
C GLY A 156 0.94 9.27 14.53
N GLU A 157 0.98 10.58 14.28
CA GLU A 157 0.49 11.59 15.22
C GLU A 157 -1.03 11.50 15.39
N PRO A 158 -1.85 11.48 14.32
CA PRO A 158 -3.27 11.17 14.45
C PRO A 158 -3.51 9.78 15.03
N GLY A 159 -2.69 8.78 14.70
CA GLY A 159 -2.78 7.43 15.27
C GLY A 159 -2.65 7.40 16.80
N THR A 160 -1.81 8.27 17.36
CA THR A 160 -1.69 8.45 18.81
C THR A 160 -2.93 9.12 19.37
N GLN A 161 -3.48 10.12 18.67
CA GLN A 161 -4.76 10.73 19.07
C GLN A 161 -5.93 9.73 19.06
N LEU A 162 -5.96 8.78 18.11
CA LEU A 162 -6.97 7.72 18.07
C LEU A 162 -7.00 6.91 19.37
N THR A 163 -5.81 6.64 19.94
CA THR A 163 -5.71 5.90 21.21
C THR A 163 -6.06 6.71 22.44
N MET A 164 -5.97 8.04 22.37
CA MET A 164 -6.33 8.95 23.47
C MET A 164 -7.81 9.36 23.43
N ARG A 165 -8.42 9.42 22.24
CA ARG A 165 -9.84 9.78 22.04
C ARG A 165 -10.80 8.60 22.20
N THR A 166 -10.38 7.47 22.76
CA THR A 166 -11.29 6.37 23.10
C THR A 166 -12.21 6.79 24.24
N PHE A 167 -13.29 7.50 23.91
CA PHE A 167 -14.33 7.86 24.85
C PHE A 167 -15.06 6.62 25.36
N HIS A 168 -15.50 6.76 26.60
CA HIS A 168 -16.22 5.84 27.46
C HIS A 168 -17.56 5.35 26.87
N VAL A 169 -17.56 4.56 25.80
CA VAL A 169 -18.72 3.70 25.47
C VAL A 169 -18.68 2.44 26.35
N GLY A 170 -18.41 2.62 27.64
CA GLY A 170 -18.53 1.57 28.64
C GLY A 170 -20.00 1.32 28.93
N GLY A 171 -20.68 0.53 28.08
CA GLY A 171 -22.02 0.03 28.39
C GLY A 171 -23.01 -0.14 27.23
N VAL A 172 -22.68 0.26 25.99
CA VAL A 172 -23.62 0.12 24.85
C VAL A 172 -23.07 -0.90 23.87
N ALA A 173 -23.59 -2.12 23.91
CA ALA A 173 -23.20 -3.26 23.07
C ALA A 173 -23.60 -3.13 21.57
N GLY A 174 -23.79 -1.90 21.08
CA GLY A 174 -24.31 -1.64 19.72
C GLY A 174 -23.64 -0.50 18.95
N ALA A 175 -22.74 0.26 19.58
CA ALA A 175 -21.85 1.13 18.82
C ALA A 175 -20.67 0.25 18.36
N SER A 176 -20.56 0.03 17.05
CA SER A 176 -19.42 -0.64 16.41
C SER A 176 -18.12 -0.23 17.11
N ASP A 177 -17.40 -1.21 17.64
CA ASP A 177 -16.32 -1.07 18.60
C ASP A 177 -15.23 -0.07 18.14
N ILE A 178 -15.37 1.19 18.58
CA ILE A 178 -14.45 2.31 18.28
C ILE A 178 -13.00 1.96 18.70
N THR A 179 -12.82 0.99 19.60
CA THR A 179 -11.50 0.60 20.12
C THR A 179 -10.68 -0.31 19.20
N GLN A 180 -11.22 -0.75 18.05
CA GLN A 180 -10.51 -1.61 17.09
C GLN A 180 -9.67 -0.87 16.04
N GLY A 181 -9.78 0.47 15.93
CA GLY A 181 -9.18 1.21 14.81
C GLY A 181 -7.66 1.06 14.68
N LEU A 182 -6.89 1.40 15.72
CA LEU A 182 -5.43 1.29 15.64
C LEU A 182 -4.94 -0.17 15.50
N PRO A 183 -5.43 -1.16 16.29
CA PRO A 183 -5.08 -2.55 16.08
C PRO A 183 -5.31 -3.03 14.64
N ARG A 184 -6.39 -2.56 14.00
CA ARG A 184 -6.68 -2.86 12.60
C ARG A 184 -5.70 -2.19 11.64
N VAL A 185 -5.36 -0.91 11.83
CA VAL A 185 -4.32 -0.23 11.04
C VAL A 185 -2.98 -0.97 11.15
N GLU A 186 -2.60 -1.41 12.35
CA GLU A 186 -1.39 -2.21 12.54
C GLU A 186 -1.49 -3.61 11.91
N GLU A 187 -2.67 -4.21 11.86
CA GLU A 187 -2.91 -5.50 11.21
C GLU A 187 -2.70 -5.38 9.70
N VAL A 188 -3.25 -4.32 9.09
CA VAL A 188 -3.12 -4.01 7.66
C VAL A 188 -1.66 -3.70 7.29
N PHE A 189 -0.98 -2.80 8.02
CA PHE A 189 0.41 -2.44 7.70
C PHE A 189 1.43 -3.55 7.99
N GLU A 190 1.13 -4.46 8.92
CA GLU A 190 1.96 -5.66 9.14
C GLU A 190 1.57 -6.84 8.25
N VAL A 191 0.54 -6.68 7.43
CA VAL A 191 0.08 -7.72 6.50
C VAL A 191 -0.22 -9.01 7.27
N ARG A 192 -0.96 -8.85 8.37
CA ARG A 192 -1.41 -9.95 9.23
C ARG A 192 -2.75 -10.48 8.75
N SER A 193 -2.98 -11.77 8.94
CA SER A 193 -4.29 -12.38 8.69
C SER A 193 -5.33 -11.77 9.62
N PRO A 194 -6.46 -11.29 9.09
CA PRO A 194 -7.41 -10.55 9.87
C PRO A 194 -8.31 -11.44 10.73
N LYS A 195 -8.82 -10.88 11.82
CA LYS A 195 -9.92 -11.50 12.57
C LYS A 195 -11.22 -11.34 11.78
N GLY A 196 -11.98 -12.43 11.64
CA GLY A 196 -13.20 -12.44 10.81
C GLY A 196 -12.86 -12.29 9.33
N GLU A 197 -12.00 -13.17 8.83
CA GLU A 197 -11.60 -13.20 7.43
C GLU A 197 -12.81 -13.39 6.52
N ALA A 198 -12.99 -12.46 5.58
CA ALA A 198 -14.02 -12.57 4.57
C ALA A 198 -13.61 -13.57 3.49
N VAL A 199 -14.57 -14.33 3.01
CA VAL A 199 -14.34 -15.28 1.92
C VAL A 199 -14.30 -14.53 0.60
N ILE A 200 -13.25 -14.81 -0.19
CA ILE A 200 -13.02 -14.21 -1.51
C ILE A 200 -13.23 -15.29 -2.58
N SER A 201 -13.82 -14.93 -3.72
CA SER A 201 -13.92 -15.83 -4.86
C SER A 201 -12.54 -16.11 -5.47
N GLU A 202 -12.19 -17.39 -5.63
CA GLU A 202 -10.94 -17.79 -6.31
C GLU A 202 -11.10 -17.87 -7.84
N TYR A 203 -12.34 -17.84 -8.34
CA TYR A 203 -12.68 -18.08 -9.73
C TYR A 203 -13.71 -17.08 -10.23
N ASP A 204 -13.73 -16.89 -11.55
CA ASP A 204 -14.81 -16.19 -12.24
C ASP A 204 -16.00 -17.15 -12.41
N GLY A 205 -17.21 -16.68 -12.12
CA GLY A 205 -18.39 -17.52 -12.23
C GLY A 205 -19.70 -16.84 -11.83
N VAL A 206 -20.77 -17.64 -11.80
CA VAL A 206 -22.10 -17.20 -11.36
C VAL A 206 -22.45 -17.90 -10.05
N VAL A 207 -22.99 -17.14 -9.10
CA VAL A 207 -23.49 -17.70 -7.84
C VAL A 207 -24.73 -18.55 -8.10
N GLU A 208 -24.61 -19.87 -7.98
CA GLU A 208 -25.69 -20.81 -8.29
C GLU A 208 -26.69 -20.91 -7.14
N SER A 209 -26.20 -21.07 -5.91
CA SER A 209 -27.04 -21.18 -4.73
C SER A 209 -26.25 -20.93 -3.45
N ILE A 210 -26.95 -20.42 -2.44
CA ILE A 210 -26.44 -20.30 -1.06
C ILE A 210 -27.30 -21.26 -0.22
N VAL A 211 -26.73 -22.40 0.16
CA VAL A 211 -27.45 -23.46 0.89
C VAL A 211 -26.98 -23.48 2.34
N SER A 212 -27.93 -23.51 3.28
CA SER A 212 -27.60 -23.63 4.71
C SER A 212 -27.46 -25.11 5.07
N HIS A 213 -26.27 -25.52 5.49
CA HIS A 213 -25.97 -26.83 6.05
C HIS A 213 -25.66 -26.71 7.55
N GLY A 214 -26.68 -26.83 8.39
CA GLY A 214 -26.52 -26.79 9.84
C GLY A 214 -25.99 -25.43 10.34
N ALA A 215 -24.78 -25.43 10.91
CA ALA A 215 -24.11 -24.24 11.43
C ALA A 215 -23.26 -23.48 10.38
N GLU A 216 -23.25 -23.95 9.14
CA GLU A 216 -22.51 -23.34 8.02
C GLU A 216 -23.46 -23.07 6.83
N LYS A 217 -23.16 -22.03 6.06
CA LYS A 217 -23.77 -21.73 4.77
C LYS A 217 -22.72 -21.95 3.69
N ILE A 218 -23.11 -22.68 2.65
CA ILE A 218 -22.24 -23.00 1.52
C ILE A 218 -22.66 -22.15 0.33
N ILE A 219 -21.73 -21.34 -0.17
CA ILE A 219 -21.88 -20.62 -1.44
C ILE A 219 -21.38 -21.53 -2.55
N LYS A 220 -22.23 -21.86 -3.51
CA LYS A 220 -21.84 -22.59 -4.72
C LYS A 220 -21.65 -21.63 -5.87
N ILE A 221 -20.44 -21.57 -6.41
CA ILE A 221 -20.12 -20.78 -7.59
C ILE A 221 -19.90 -21.75 -8.75
N ASN A 222 -20.67 -21.56 -9.81
CA ASN A 222 -20.48 -22.28 -11.06
C ASN A 222 -19.49 -21.51 -11.94
N MET A 223 -18.36 -22.12 -12.26
CA MET A 223 -17.37 -21.49 -13.14
C MET A 223 -17.91 -21.40 -14.56
N GLU A 224 -18.07 -20.19 -15.09
CA GLU A 224 -18.21 -20.01 -16.53
C GLU A 224 -16.81 -19.96 -17.13
N SER A 225 -16.53 -20.88 -18.06
CA SER A 225 -15.33 -20.77 -18.88
C SER A 225 -15.46 -19.52 -19.75
N THR A 226 -14.78 -18.43 -19.37
CA THR A 226 -14.64 -17.22 -20.18
C THR A 226 -13.75 -17.50 -21.41
N LYS A 227 -14.25 -18.30 -22.34
CA LYS A 227 -13.82 -18.26 -23.75
C LYS A 227 -14.54 -17.10 -24.41
N GLY A 228 -13.89 -15.93 -24.54
CA GLY A 228 -14.39 -14.93 -25.49
C GLY A 228 -13.87 -13.51 -25.39
N ALA A 229 -12.66 -13.25 -25.90
CA ALA A 229 -12.38 -11.98 -26.59
C ALA A 229 -11.20 -12.10 -27.58
N LYS A 230 -11.35 -12.95 -28.60
CA LYS A 230 -10.98 -12.69 -30.02
C LYS A 230 -11.18 -13.96 -30.84
N GLY A 231 -11.78 -13.78 -32.02
CA GLY A 231 -12.37 -14.82 -32.84
C GLY A 231 -11.41 -15.88 -33.39
N ASP A 232 -12.07 -16.90 -33.93
CA ASP A 232 -11.59 -17.92 -34.87
C ASP A 232 -10.71 -19.06 -34.34
N LYS A 233 -11.34 -20.15 -33.87
CA LYS A 233 -11.65 -21.32 -34.72
C LYS A 233 -12.22 -22.50 -33.92
N LYS A 234 -13.17 -23.15 -34.59
CA LYS A 234 -13.80 -24.46 -34.35
C LYS A 234 -13.07 -25.43 -33.40
N GLY A 235 -13.85 -25.89 -32.43
CA GLY A 235 -13.96 -27.32 -32.13
C GLY A 235 -13.04 -27.84 -31.04
N GLU A 236 -13.43 -27.65 -29.78
CA GLU A 236 -13.19 -28.65 -28.73
C GLU A 236 -14.25 -28.45 -27.64
N LYS A 237 -15.10 -29.48 -27.48
CA LYS A 237 -16.07 -29.61 -26.37
C LYS A 237 -15.27 -29.64 -25.07
N GLY A 238 -15.26 -28.51 -24.36
CA GLY A 238 -14.79 -28.45 -22.98
C GLY A 238 -15.97 -28.73 -22.06
N ASP A 239 -16.17 -30.00 -21.70
CA ASP A 239 -16.88 -30.33 -20.47
C ASP A 239 -16.06 -29.77 -19.30
N LYS A 240 -16.71 -28.94 -18.47
CA LYS A 240 -16.80 -29.07 -17.01
C LYS A 240 -17.36 -27.78 -16.40
N ASN A 241 -18.66 -27.80 -16.06
CA ASN A 241 -19.19 -27.00 -14.96
C ASN A 241 -18.55 -27.52 -13.67
N GLU A 242 -17.38 -27.00 -13.30
CA GLU A 242 -16.82 -27.24 -11.97
C GLU A 242 -17.49 -26.28 -10.98
N ILE A 243 -18.33 -26.83 -10.11
CA ILE A 243 -18.95 -26.09 -9.01
C ILE A 243 -17.96 -26.06 -7.85
N ARG A 244 -17.58 -24.85 -7.41
CA ARG A 244 -16.78 -24.64 -6.20
C ARG A 244 -17.68 -24.26 -5.04
N GLU A 245 -17.42 -24.89 -3.91
CA GLU A 245 -18.17 -24.68 -2.68
C GLU A 245 -17.29 -23.91 -1.68
N TYR A 246 -17.85 -22.83 -1.15
CA TYR A 246 -17.22 -22.02 -0.11
C TYR A 246 -18.05 -22.12 1.17
N SER A 247 -17.44 -22.60 2.26
CA SER A 247 -18.12 -22.68 3.57
C SER A 247 -17.95 -21.39 4.36
N VAL A 248 -19.06 -20.89 4.90
CA VAL A 248 -19.16 -19.65 5.68
C VAL A 248 -19.95 -19.92 6.96
N PRO A 249 -19.48 -19.51 8.15
CA PRO A 249 -20.24 -19.67 9.39
C PRO A 249 -21.60 -18.96 9.37
N VAL A 250 -22.61 -19.56 10.01
CA VAL A 250 -23.94 -18.94 10.17
C VAL A 250 -23.84 -17.72 11.09
N GLY A 251 -24.16 -16.54 10.56
CA GLY A 251 -24.12 -15.26 11.29
C GLY A 251 -23.40 -14.14 10.54
N VAL A 252 -22.65 -14.48 9.49
CA VAL A 252 -21.98 -13.51 8.60
C VAL A 252 -22.93 -13.11 7.46
N GLY A 253 -23.02 -11.81 7.15
CA GLY A 253 -23.76 -11.31 6.00
C GLY A 253 -23.07 -11.64 4.67
N PHE A 254 -23.84 -11.61 3.58
CA PHE A 254 -23.35 -11.87 2.22
C PHE A 254 -23.47 -10.59 1.39
N PHE A 255 -22.46 -10.32 0.56
CA PHE A 255 -22.50 -9.23 -0.42
C PHE A 255 -23.02 -9.67 -1.79
N VAL A 256 -23.23 -10.97 -1.98
CA VAL A 256 -23.66 -11.56 -3.26
C VAL A 256 -25.01 -12.27 -3.11
N GLU A 257 -25.81 -12.19 -4.17
CA GLU A 257 -27.09 -12.87 -4.31
C GLU A 257 -27.02 -14.00 -5.34
N LYS A 258 -28.05 -14.86 -5.36
CA LYS A 258 -28.14 -15.94 -6.34
C LYS A 258 -28.32 -15.35 -7.74
N GLY A 259 -27.45 -15.73 -8.66
CA GLY A 259 -27.43 -15.25 -10.04
C GLY A 259 -26.42 -14.13 -10.30
N ASP A 260 -25.71 -13.65 -9.28
CA ASP A 260 -24.68 -12.63 -9.45
C ASP A 260 -23.44 -13.16 -10.16
N LEU A 261 -22.88 -12.33 -11.02
CA LEU A 261 -21.60 -12.55 -11.68
C LEU A 261 -20.48 -12.12 -10.72
N VAL A 262 -19.67 -13.09 -10.31
CA VAL A 262 -18.52 -12.87 -9.43
C VAL A 262 -17.23 -13.03 -10.23
N ALA A 263 -16.36 -12.03 -10.14
CA ALA A 263 -15.00 -12.14 -10.65
C ALA A 263 -14.06 -12.72 -9.59
N LYS A 264 -12.93 -13.27 -10.04
CA LYS A 264 -11.84 -13.68 -9.17
C LYS A 264 -11.37 -12.49 -8.32
N GLY A 265 -11.25 -12.71 -7.01
CA GLY A 265 -10.85 -11.69 -6.05
C GLY A 265 -11.98 -10.88 -5.44
N VAL A 266 -13.25 -11.12 -5.82
CA VAL A 266 -14.41 -10.43 -5.24
C VAL A 266 -14.74 -10.98 -3.85
N GLN A 267 -15.01 -10.07 -2.92
CA GLN A 267 -15.45 -10.38 -1.56
C GLN A 267 -16.89 -10.90 -1.57
N LEU A 268 -17.12 -12.10 -1.05
CA LEU A 268 -18.43 -12.76 -1.03
C LEU A 268 -19.20 -12.50 0.27
N THR A 269 -18.49 -12.36 1.39
CA THR A 269 -19.06 -12.25 2.73
C THR A 269 -18.63 -10.97 3.42
N GLU A 270 -19.40 -10.52 4.40
CA GLU A 270 -18.96 -9.51 5.36
C GLU A 270 -17.69 -9.97 6.08
N GLY A 271 -16.84 -8.99 6.44
CA GLY A 271 -15.58 -9.23 7.13
C GLY A 271 -14.40 -8.53 6.47
N ASN A 272 -13.21 -8.89 6.94
CA ASN A 272 -11.95 -8.27 6.56
C ASN A 272 -11.22 -9.11 5.51
N LEU A 273 -10.68 -8.48 4.46
CA LEU A 273 -9.92 -9.20 3.44
C LEU A 273 -8.51 -9.53 3.92
N ASN A 274 -8.07 -10.73 3.61
CA ASN A 274 -6.69 -11.14 3.77
C ASN A 274 -5.86 -10.65 2.57
N LEU A 275 -4.84 -9.84 2.86
CA LEU A 275 -4.07 -9.15 1.83
C LEU A 275 -3.22 -10.10 0.97
N GLN A 276 -2.73 -11.21 1.52
CA GLN A 276 -1.98 -12.22 0.74
C GLN A 276 -2.88 -12.89 -0.28
N ASN A 277 -4.04 -13.37 0.18
CA ASN A 277 -5.01 -14.04 -0.69
C ASN A 277 -5.49 -13.06 -1.77
N LEU A 278 -5.78 -11.81 -1.39
CA LEU A 278 -6.15 -10.78 -2.35
C LEU A 278 -5.03 -10.48 -3.36
N PHE A 279 -3.76 -10.47 -2.94
CA PHE A 279 -2.63 -10.25 -3.82
C PHE A 279 -2.47 -11.38 -4.87
N GLU A 280 -2.61 -12.62 -4.45
CA GLU A 280 -2.51 -13.79 -5.32
C GLU A 280 -3.69 -13.90 -6.32
N LEU A 281 -4.88 -13.46 -5.89
CA LEU A 281 -6.10 -13.60 -6.69
C LEU A 281 -6.35 -12.40 -7.60
N ALA A 282 -6.25 -11.17 -7.08
CA ALA A 282 -6.65 -9.91 -7.75
C ALA A 282 -5.47 -9.01 -8.15
N GLY A 283 -4.24 -9.31 -7.69
CA GLY A 283 -3.03 -8.57 -8.02
C GLY A 283 -2.77 -7.33 -7.15
N SER A 284 -1.69 -6.61 -7.46
CA SER A 284 -1.19 -5.50 -6.63
C SER A 284 -2.17 -4.33 -6.52
N GLU A 285 -2.83 -3.95 -7.62
CA GLU A 285 -3.66 -2.75 -7.67
C GLU A 285 -4.89 -2.87 -6.75
N ALA A 286 -5.51 -4.05 -6.71
CA ALA A 286 -6.64 -4.32 -5.82
C ALA A 286 -6.22 -4.23 -4.34
N VAL A 287 -5.06 -4.77 -4.00
CA VAL A 287 -4.50 -4.72 -2.63
C VAL A 287 -4.13 -3.29 -2.24
N GLU A 288 -3.45 -2.56 -3.11
CA GLU A 288 -3.09 -1.14 -2.88
C GLU A 288 -4.33 -0.30 -2.58
N ARG A 289 -5.38 -0.44 -3.42
CA ARG A 289 -6.67 0.26 -3.24
C ARG A 289 -7.34 -0.14 -1.93
N TYR A 290 -7.35 -1.43 -1.60
CA TYR A 290 -7.96 -1.92 -0.37
C TYR A 290 -7.24 -1.40 0.89
N ILE A 291 -5.90 -1.45 0.94
CA ILE A 291 -5.12 -0.95 2.08
C ILE A 291 -5.42 0.53 2.32
N ILE A 292 -5.40 1.33 1.24
CA ILE A 292 -5.67 2.77 1.34
C ILE A 292 -7.07 3.02 1.87
N LYS A 293 -8.08 2.39 1.27
CA LYS A 293 -9.49 2.54 1.63
C LYS A 293 -9.75 2.14 3.09
N GLU A 294 -9.23 0.98 3.50
CA GLU A 294 -9.41 0.45 4.85
C GLU A 294 -8.81 1.39 5.90
N VAL A 295 -7.56 1.82 5.71
CA VAL A 295 -6.87 2.71 6.64
C VAL A 295 -7.55 4.08 6.67
N GLU A 296 -7.85 4.66 5.50
CA GLU A 296 -8.53 5.95 5.38
C GLU A 296 -9.89 5.94 6.09
N THR A 297 -10.70 4.90 5.89
CA THR A 297 -12.01 4.74 6.55
C THR A 297 -11.89 4.74 8.08
N ILE A 298 -10.87 4.06 8.63
CA ILE A 298 -10.63 4.02 10.08
C ILE A 298 -10.30 5.41 10.62
N TYR A 299 -9.41 6.15 9.96
CA TYR A 299 -9.03 7.50 10.39
C TYR A 299 -10.20 8.49 10.28
N VAL A 300 -10.94 8.46 9.16
CA VAL A 300 -12.10 9.35 8.91
C VAL A 300 -13.23 9.07 9.90
N THR A 301 -13.55 7.80 10.16
CA THR A 301 -14.58 7.40 11.14
C THR A 301 -14.24 7.90 12.56
N GLN A 302 -12.96 8.07 12.85
CA GLN A 302 -12.47 8.58 14.13
C GLN A 302 -12.23 10.10 14.14
N GLY A 303 -12.65 10.80 13.07
CA GLY A 303 -12.58 12.25 12.96
C GLY A 303 -11.17 12.80 12.73
N ALA A 304 -10.27 11.99 12.17
CA ALA A 304 -8.93 12.39 11.74
C ALA A 304 -8.83 12.31 10.21
N SER A 305 -8.61 13.44 9.55
CA SER A 305 -8.40 13.47 8.10
C SER A 305 -6.94 13.21 7.77
N ILE A 306 -6.64 12.13 7.03
CA ILE A 306 -5.31 11.86 6.47
C ILE A 306 -5.40 11.94 4.95
N ASN A 307 -4.43 12.62 4.33
CA ASN A 307 -4.35 12.64 2.88
C ASN A 307 -3.77 11.32 2.35
N GLU A 308 -4.46 10.76 1.36
CA GLU A 308 -4.13 9.50 0.71
C GLU A 308 -2.69 9.41 0.17
N LYS A 309 -2.05 10.53 -0.22
CA LYS A 309 -0.68 10.51 -0.73
C LYS A 309 0.33 9.96 0.28
N TYR A 310 0.06 10.13 1.58
CA TYR A 310 0.89 9.61 2.66
C TYR A 310 0.71 8.09 2.77
N LEU A 311 -0.51 7.58 2.66
CA LEU A 311 -0.78 6.14 2.62
C LEU A 311 -0.11 5.49 1.39
N GLU A 312 -0.16 6.14 0.24
CA GLU A 312 0.51 5.69 -0.99
C GLU A 312 2.04 5.54 -0.82
N VAL A 313 2.68 6.42 -0.04
CA VAL A 313 4.12 6.30 0.26
C VAL A 313 4.40 5.04 1.08
N ILE A 314 3.60 4.73 2.09
CA ILE A 314 3.77 3.51 2.90
C ILE A 314 3.47 2.26 2.08
N VAL A 315 2.37 2.26 1.32
CA VAL A 315 1.99 1.14 0.45
C VAL A 315 3.07 0.86 -0.61
N ARG A 316 3.66 1.90 -1.21
CA ARG A 316 4.82 1.76 -2.11
C ARG A 316 5.97 1.00 -1.42
N GLN A 317 6.22 1.27 -0.14
CA GLN A 317 7.27 0.58 0.60
C GLN A 317 6.91 -0.87 0.94
N MET A 318 5.64 -1.18 1.22
CA MET A 318 5.18 -2.56 1.43
C MET A 318 5.40 -3.47 0.22
N PHE A 319 5.39 -2.88 -0.99
CA PHE A 319 5.63 -3.55 -2.28
C PHE A 319 7.06 -3.36 -2.83
N SER A 320 7.99 -2.87 -2.01
CA SER A 320 9.36 -2.52 -2.42
C SER A 320 10.32 -3.71 -2.53
N ARG A 321 9.91 -4.90 -2.08
CA ARG A 321 10.76 -6.10 -2.03
C ARG A 321 10.38 -7.09 -3.11
N VAL A 322 11.38 -7.79 -3.62
CA VAL A 322 11.22 -8.85 -4.61
C VAL A 322 12.01 -10.07 -4.19
N ARG A 323 11.51 -11.25 -4.52
CA ARG A 323 12.22 -12.52 -4.35
C ARG A 323 12.77 -12.98 -5.69
N ILE A 324 14.05 -13.29 -5.75
CA ILE A 324 14.70 -13.76 -6.97
C ILE A 324 14.29 -15.20 -7.26
N ILE A 325 13.78 -15.46 -8.46
CA ILE A 325 13.43 -16.81 -8.94
C ILE A 325 14.63 -17.40 -9.67
N ASP A 326 15.12 -16.67 -10.68
CA ASP A 326 16.30 -17.04 -11.46
C ASP A 326 17.26 -15.83 -11.46
N PRO A 327 18.48 -15.97 -10.90
CA PRO A 327 19.44 -14.87 -10.87
C PRO A 327 20.02 -14.53 -12.26
N GLY A 328 19.86 -15.40 -13.26
CA GLY A 328 20.48 -15.19 -14.58
C GLY A 328 21.99 -15.01 -14.48
N ASP A 329 22.52 -13.98 -15.16
CA ASP A 329 23.95 -13.62 -15.12
C ASP A 329 24.24 -12.47 -14.12
N THR A 330 23.34 -12.20 -13.18
CA THR A 330 23.53 -11.18 -12.13
C THR A 330 24.27 -11.75 -10.91
N ASN A 331 24.72 -10.86 -10.01
CA ASN A 331 25.34 -11.27 -8.74
C ASN A 331 24.33 -11.63 -7.63
N LEU A 332 23.06 -11.81 -7.98
CA LEU A 332 21.99 -12.10 -7.02
C LEU A 332 21.88 -13.60 -6.74
N LEU A 333 21.34 -13.96 -5.58
CA LEU A 333 21.13 -15.38 -5.22
C LEU A 333 19.66 -15.81 -5.42
N PRO A 334 19.42 -17.05 -5.89
CA PRO A 334 18.07 -17.58 -6.00
C PRO A 334 17.41 -17.68 -4.62
N GLY A 335 16.18 -17.19 -4.49
CA GLY A 335 15.44 -17.12 -3.24
C GLY A 335 15.78 -15.93 -2.34
N GLU A 336 16.79 -15.12 -2.69
CA GLU A 336 17.12 -13.90 -1.96
C GLU A 336 15.97 -12.89 -2.02
N ILE A 337 15.72 -12.20 -0.89
CA ILE A 337 14.81 -11.06 -0.84
C ILE A 337 15.64 -9.79 -0.90
N SER A 338 15.52 -9.07 -1.99
CA SER A 338 16.28 -7.84 -2.24
C SER A 338 15.32 -6.69 -2.56
N GLU A 339 15.82 -5.47 -2.48
CA GLU A 339 15.05 -4.29 -2.85
C GLU A 339 14.83 -4.24 -4.37
N LYS A 340 13.61 -3.93 -4.81
CA LYS A 340 13.20 -3.93 -6.22
C LYS A 340 14.12 -3.10 -7.11
N TRP A 341 14.58 -1.95 -6.61
CA TRP A 341 15.49 -1.06 -7.34
C TRP A 341 16.91 -1.62 -7.47
N THR A 342 17.42 -2.32 -6.46
CA THR A 342 18.74 -2.95 -6.52
C THR A 342 18.76 -4.01 -7.61
N VAL A 343 17.69 -4.80 -7.71
CA VAL A 343 17.53 -5.81 -8.77
C VAL A 343 17.42 -5.16 -10.16
N TRP A 344 16.71 -4.04 -10.27
CA TRP A 344 16.68 -3.27 -11.52
C TRP A 344 18.06 -2.71 -11.91
N GLU A 345 18.81 -2.17 -10.95
CA GLU A 345 20.16 -1.64 -11.17
C GLU A 345 21.11 -2.76 -11.65
N GLU A 346 21.06 -3.95 -11.04
CA GLU A 346 21.85 -5.12 -11.46
C GLU A 346 21.43 -5.67 -12.83
N ASN A 347 20.13 -5.77 -13.10
CA ASN A 347 19.62 -6.19 -14.41
C ASN A 347 20.04 -5.22 -15.52
N GLU A 348 20.06 -3.91 -15.24
CA GLU A 348 20.51 -2.89 -16.18
C GLU A 348 22.03 -2.99 -16.41
N LYS A 349 22.83 -3.27 -15.37
CA LYS A 349 24.28 -3.51 -15.48
C LYS A 349 24.58 -4.71 -16.37
N VAL A 350 23.92 -5.85 -16.19
CA VAL A 350 24.13 -7.05 -17.01
C VAL A 350 23.69 -6.83 -18.46
N SER A 351 22.57 -6.12 -18.65
CA SER A 351 22.06 -5.79 -19.99
C SER A 351 22.99 -4.87 -20.78
N LYS A 352 23.71 -3.95 -20.10
CA LYS A 352 24.70 -3.02 -20.69
C LYS A 352 26.13 -3.59 -20.70
N GLY A 353 26.47 -4.46 -19.75
CA GLY A 353 27.79 -5.05 -19.56
C GLY A 353 28.21 -6.00 -20.69
N GLY A 354 27.25 -6.56 -21.40
CA GLY A 354 27.50 -7.30 -22.65
C GLY A 354 28.16 -6.46 -23.76
N GLU A 355 28.27 -5.13 -23.62
CA GLU A 355 29.02 -4.27 -24.55
C GLU A 355 30.48 -4.01 -24.12
N LYS A 356 30.89 -4.29 -22.88
CA LYS A 356 32.17 -3.81 -22.33
C LYS A 356 33.21 -4.87 -21.97
N GLU A 357 32.89 -6.16 -22.02
CA GLU A 357 33.85 -7.25 -21.75
C GLU A 357 34.22 -8.08 -22.99
N GLU A 358 34.51 -7.43 -24.12
CA GLU A 358 35.40 -8.01 -25.16
C GLU A 358 36.38 -6.97 -25.73
N ARG A 359 37.15 -6.31 -24.86
CA ARG A 359 38.45 -5.75 -25.28
C ARG A 359 39.49 -6.87 -25.32
N GLY A 360 39.37 -7.78 -26.30
CA GLY A 360 40.38 -8.83 -26.47
C GLY A 360 40.22 -9.77 -27.65
N LYS A 361 39.00 -10.06 -28.13
CA LYS A 361 38.80 -10.93 -29.30
C LYS A 361 37.77 -10.32 -30.24
N LYS A 362 38.26 -9.73 -31.33
CA LYS A 362 37.45 -9.38 -32.50
C LYS A 362 36.81 -10.67 -33.03
N GLY A 363 35.50 -10.88 -32.81
CA GLY A 363 34.80 -11.91 -33.57
C GLY A 363 33.44 -12.40 -33.10
N GLU A 364 33.03 -12.24 -31.83
CA GLU A 364 31.73 -12.75 -31.39
C GLU A 364 30.82 -11.61 -30.93
N LYS A 365 29.59 -11.57 -31.44
CA LYS A 365 28.56 -10.65 -30.95
C LYS A 365 28.32 -11.00 -29.48
N GLY A 366 28.88 -10.22 -28.55
CA GLY A 366 28.72 -10.40 -27.12
C GLY A 366 27.26 -10.70 -26.77
N LYS A 367 27.00 -11.87 -26.20
CA LYS A 367 25.67 -12.25 -25.74
C LYS A 367 25.26 -11.24 -24.67
N LYS A 368 24.14 -10.53 -24.87
CA LYS A 368 23.50 -9.78 -23.79
C LYS A 368 23.26 -10.77 -22.64
N GLY A 369 23.83 -10.49 -21.47
CA GLY A 369 23.64 -11.34 -20.30
C GLY A 369 22.16 -11.43 -19.95
N LYS A 370 21.74 -12.57 -19.41
CA LYS A 370 20.36 -12.81 -19.01
C LYS A 370 20.06 -12.04 -17.72
N PRO A 371 19.05 -11.15 -17.70
CA PRO A 371 18.65 -10.46 -16.48
C PRO A 371 18.02 -11.45 -15.49
N ALA A 372 18.11 -11.13 -14.21
CA ALA A 372 17.42 -11.87 -13.16
C ALA A 372 15.91 -11.71 -13.29
N THR A 373 15.19 -12.81 -13.05
CA THR A 373 13.73 -12.84 -12.92
C THR A 373 13.36 -12.91 -11.44
N PHE A 374 12.28 -12.23 -11.08
CA PHE A 374 11.86 -12.10 -9.69
C PHE A 374 10.34 -12.02 -9.58
N GLU A 375 9.82 -12.44 -8.43
CA GLU A 375 8.43 -12.19 -8.03
C GLU A 375 8.36 -11.00 -7.07
N GLN A 376 7.32 -10.18 -7.21
CA GLN A 376 7.06 -9.10 -6.28
C GLN A 376 6.43 -9.65 -5.01
N LEU A 377 6.92 -9.19 -3.85
CA LEU A 377 6.39 -9.58 -2.55
C LEU A 377 5.57 -8.45 -1.94
N LEU A 378 4.50 -8.82 -1.23
CA LEU A 378 3.82 -7.97 -0.26
C LEU A 378 4.34 -8.31 1.14
N LEU A 379 5.02 -7.36 1.79
CA LEU A 379 5.57 -7.53 3.14
C LEU A 379 5.06 -6.46 4.09
N GLY A 380 4.86 -6.85 5.35
CA GLY A 380 4.58 -5.91 6.44
C GLY A 380 5.74 -4.96 6.72
N ILE A 381 5.43 -3.79 7.26
CA ILE A 381 6.39 -2.70 7.50
C ILE A 381 7.60 -3.14 8.34
N THR A 382 7.43 -4.03 9.33
CA THR A 382 8.55 -4.54 10.14
C THR A 382 9.52 -5.36 9.29
N LYS A 383 9.02 -6.25 8.41
CA LYS A 383 9.86 -7.08 7.53
C LYS A 383 10.56 -6.25 6.46
N VAL A 384 9.91 -5.21 5.93
CA VAL A 384 10.52 -4.28 4.98
C VAL A 384 11.70 -3.55 5.62
N SER A 385 11.55 -3.08 6.86
CA SER A 385 12.61 -2.36 7.61
C SER A 385 13.83 -3.24 7.90
N LEU A 386 13.64 -4.54 8.12
CA LEU A 386 14.74 -5.47 8.40
C LEU A 386 15.51 -5.90 7.14
N THR A 387 14.94 -5.67 5.96
CA THR A 387 15.51 -6.06 4.65
C THR A 387 16.10 -4.87 3.89
N THR A 388 16.40 -3.77 4.57
CA THR A 388 17.07 -2.61 3.97
C THR A 388 18.51 -2.94 3.57
N ASP A 389 19.00 -2.32 2.50
CA ASP A 389 20.38 -2.49 2.02
C ASP A 389 21.43 -2.09 3.07
N SER A 390 21.16 -1.00 3.81
CA SER A 390 22.00 -0.57 4.92
C SER A 390 21.85 -1.50 6.13
N PHE A 391 22.95 -2.14 6.51
CA PHE A 391 23.00 -2.93 7.75
C PHE A 391 23.04 -2.03 9.00
N LEU A 392 23.58 -0.81 8.92
CA LEU A 392 23.58 0.15 10.03
C LEU A 392 22.15 0.60 10.37
N SER A 393 21.35 0.90 9.34
CA SER A 393 19.93 1.22 9.49
C SER A 393 19.15 0.04 10.06
N ALA A 394 19.29 -1.16 9.48
CA ALA A 394 18.61 -2.36 9.95
C ALA A 394 18.97 -2.69 11.42
N ALA A 395 20.24 -2.61 11.79
CA ALA A 395 20.74 -2.92 13.14
C ALA A 395 20.23 -1.94 14.21
N SER A 396 19.88 -0.71 13.83
CA SER A 396 19.33 0.31 14.74
C SER A 396 17.85 0.10 15.11
N PHE A 397 17.12 -0.70 14.32
CA PHE A 397 15.70 -0.93 14.53
C PHE A 397 15.44 -2.12 15.46
N GLN A 398 15.70 -3.35 14.97
CA GLN A 398 15.46 -4.62 15.65
C GLN A 398 16.47 -5.69 15.23
N GLU A 399 16.53 -6.79 15.97
CA GLU A 399 17.39 -7.96 15.67
C GLU A 399 18.87 -7.61 15.43
N THR A 400 19.42 -6.62 16.17
CA THR A 400 20.77 -6.06 15.96
C THR A 400 21.86 -7.11 15.80
N ALA A 401 21.90 -8.13 16.66
CA ALA A 401 22.90 -9.19 16.59
C ALA A 401 22.84 -9.96 15.27
N ARG A 402 21.64 -10.32 14.82
CA ARG A 402 21.42 -11.04 13.56
C ARG A 402 21.85 -10.21 12.36
N SER A 403 21.47 -8.93 12.34
CA SER A 403 21.83 -8.00 11.26
C SER A 403 23.35 -7.82 11.14
N LEU A 404 24.06 -7.68 12.27
CA LEU A 404 25.52 -7.54 12.26
C LEU A 404 26.25 -8.84 11.90
N ILE A 405 25.76 -10.00 12.36
CA ILE A 405 26.33 -11.30 12.01
C ILE A 405 26.21 -11.55 10.50
N ASN A 406 25.03 -11.32 9.91
CA ASN A 406 24.83 -11.49 8.48
C ASN A 406 25.71 -10.52 7.66
N ALA A 407 25.78 -9.25 8.08
CA ALA A 407 26.64 -8.27 7.43
C ALA A 407 28.13 -8.66 7.49
N ALA A 408 28.59 -9.24 8.60
CA ALA A 408 29.96 -9.72 8.75
C ALA A 408 30.25 -10.96 7.88
N ILE A 409 29.31 -11.90 7.79
CA ILE A 409 29.43 -13.10 6.94
C ILE A 409 29.52 -12.73 5.47
N GLU A 410 28.68 -11.79 5.03
CA GLU A 410 28.61 -11.32 3.64
C GLU A 410 29.66 -10.26 3.31
N ALA A 411 30.44 -9.81 4.30
CA ALA A 411 31.36 -8.68 4.19
C ALA A 411 30.69 -7.43 3.57
N LYS A 412 29.48 -7.10 4.01
CA LYS A 412 28.70 -5.97 3.45
C LYS A 412 29.39 -4.63 3.68
N GLU A 413 29.35 -3.80 2.64
CA GLU A 413 29.78 -2.40 2.70
C GLU A 413 28.55 -1.47 2.76
N ASP A 414 28.48 -0.61 3.77
CA ASP A 414 27.41 0.39 3.88
C ASP A 414 27.80 1.68 3.14
N ARG A 415 26.97 2.09 2.18
CA ARG A 415 27.21 3.28 1.34
C ARG A 415 26.64 4.58 1.91
N LEU A 416 26.06 4.56 3.12
CA LEU A 416 25.54 5.73 3.83
C LEU A 416 24.61 6.60 2.96
N ARG A 417 23.64 5.96 2.31
CA ARG A 417 22.77 6.62 1.32
C ARG A 417 21.45 7.14 1.91
N GLY A 418 21.07 6.63 3.07
CA GLY A 418 19.86 6.94 3.80
C GLY A 418 20.08 7.98 4.88
N LEU A 419 19.00 8.31 5.58
CA LEU A 419 19.02 9.31 6.66
C LEU A 419 19.69 8.76 7.91
N LYS A 420 19.30 7.57 8.36
CA LYS A 420 19.72 6.98 9.64
C LYS A 420 21.22 6.73 9.70
N GLU A 421 21.81 6.12 8.67
CA GLU A 421 23.25 5.82 8.71
C GLU A 421 24.09 7.09 8.84
N ASN A 422 23.69 8.16 8.15
CA ASN A 422 24.39 9.45 8.25
C ASN A 422 24.23 10.07 9.64
N VAL A 423 23.05 9.96 10.26
CA VAL A 423 22.86 10.38 11.66
C VAL A 423 23.74 9.56 12.61
N ILE A 424 23.79 8.24 12.47
CA ILE A 424 24.60 7.34 13.31
C ILE A 424 26.09 7.68 13.22
N VAL A 425 26.59 7.96 12.02
CA VAL A 425 28.01 8.28 11.77
C VAL A 425 28.34 9.76 12.05
N GLY A 426 27.34 10.62 12.26
CA GLY A 426 27.52 12.06 12.51
C GLY A 426 27.82 12.88 11.25
N ARG A 427 27.32 12.46 10.09
CA ARG A 427 27.38 13.20 8.81
C ARG A 427 26.08 13.96 8.54
N LEU A 428 26.14 14.89 7.58
CA LEU A 428 24.94 15.54 7.07
C LEU A 428 24.02 14.52 6.41
N ILE A 429 22.72 14.60 6.72
CA ILE A 429 21.72 13.74 6.11
C ILE A 429 21.51 14.10 4.63
N PRO A 430 21.26 13.11 3.74
CA PRO A 430 21.02 13.33 2.32
C PRO A 430 19.58 13.82 2.02
N ALA A 431 19.12 14.83 2.76
CA ALA A 431 17.82 15.49 2.58
C ALA A 431 17.90 16.97 3.00
N GLY A 432 16.94 17.77 2.53
CA GLY A 432 16.90 19.22 2.76
C GLY A 432 18.20 19.90 2.32
N THR A 433 18.81 20.69 3.20
CA THR A 433 20.07 21.40 2.95
C THR A 433 21.28 20.49 2.82
N GLY A 434 21.20 19.25 3.33
CA GLY A 434 22.26 18.25 3.18
C GLY A 434 22.19 17.46 1.86
N ASN A 435 21.13 17.67 1.06
CA ASN A 435 20.99 17.05 -0.24
C ASN A 435 22.02 17.64 -1.22
N ARG A 436 23.06 16.88 -1.52
CA ARG A 436 24.01 17.22 -2.59
C ARG A 436 23.47 16.63 -3.89
N VAL A 437 22.99 17.51 -4.78
CA VAL A 437 22.50 17.18 -6.13
C VAL A 437 23.60 16.51 -6.94
#